data_AF-A0A2K9LQ77-F1
#
_entry.id   AF-A0A2K9LQ77-F1
#
_cell.length_a   1.000
_cell.length_b   1.000
_cell.length_c   1.000
_cell.angle_alpha   90.00
_cell.angle_beta   90.00
_cell.angle_gamma   90.00
#
_symmetry.space_group_name_H-M   'P 1'
#
loop_
_entity.id
_entity.type
_entity.pdbx_description
1 polymer ?
#
loop_
_entity_poly.entity_id
_entity_poly.type
_entity_poly.pdbx_seq_one_letter_code
_entity_poly.pdbx_strand_id
1 'polypeptide(L)'
;MACVSGAGDRFLFHGGKIGMNPLLEHDRVWFVYDGDCPICRMAAHALRIKQQLGELHLVNARAEPNHPLLNVIRDQQLDLDEGMVILYQGRFYHGKQALRFMSRHGAPKGLFNHFNRLLFWSERLSSLLYPWMRATRNTLLRFLHKQPIDNLNLQAQPIFQPIFGNQWDNLPIVIKKHYANRPYSDDKVIVDGIMNVECHWPMKLAAPFYRLMGSIPLVTEYGIRCTVHFDSFKNSKHFGFLRHFWFVQRRFYSFRSRMLAIGEDKVIEIMRFGFCWKTRYAWQDDTVKLIHDGYGLYWFGHLIPLPITGILGRGDAEERAIDDDHFAMNVTIRHPIFGVMYSYSGRFKVIQCLS
;
A
#
# COMPACT_ATOMS: atom_id res chain seq x y z
N MET A 1 11.42 -10.19 82.50
CA MET A 1 10.97 -8.79 82.34
C MET A 1 9.88 -8.79 81.27
N ALA A 2 8.74 -8.20 81.57
CA ALA A 2 7.43 -8.47 80.98
C ALA A 2 7.14 -7.78 79.62
N CYS A 3 6.16 -8.35 78.90
CA CYS A 3 5.36 -7.76 77.82
C CYS A 3 4.70 -6.42 78.21
N VAL A 4 4.42 -5.55 77.22
CA VAL A 4 3.08 -4.96 76.95
C VAL A 4 2.95 -4.59 75.46
N SER A 5 1.77 -4.90 74.92
CA SER A 5 1.20 -4.65 73.59
C SER A 5 0.57 -3.26 73.40
N GLY A 6 0.35 -2.85 72.14
CA GLY A 6 -0.92 -2.17 71.77
C GLY A 6 -0.85 -1.05 70.72
N ALA A 7 -1.68 -1.20 69.66
CA ALA A 7 -2.36 -0.20 68.81
C ALA A 7 -1.53 0.96 68.22
N GLY A 8 -1.49 1.21 66.91
CA GLY A 8 -2.58 1.26 65.95
C GLY A 8 -2.73 2.71 65.49
N ASP A 9 -2.35 3.03 64.26
CA ASP A 9 -2.98 4.15 63.55
C ASP A 9 -2.92 3.97 62.03
N ARG A 10 -4.12 3.91 61.45
CA ARG A 10 -4.40 3.94 60.03
C ARG A 10 -4.26 5.39 59.55
N PHE A 11 -3.30 5.67 58.68
CA PHE A 11 -3.41 6.81 57.77
C PHE A 11 -3.48 6.33 56.33
N LEU A 12 -4.62 6.65 55.72
CA LEU A 12 -5.08 6.34 54.39
C LEU A 12 -4.17 7.00 53.34
N PHE A 13 -3.40 6.21 52.60
CA PHE A 13 -2.93 6.64 51.29
C PHE A 13 -3.92 6.14 50.24
N HIS A 14 -4.80 7.05 49.82
CA HIS A 14 -5.47 6.99 48.51
C HIS A 14 -4.39 7.09 47.42
N GLY A 15 -3.78 5.95 47.08
CA GLY A 15 -2.83 5.83 45.97
C GLY A 15 -3.58 5.48 44.69
N GLY A 16 -3.88 6.49 43.88
CA GLY A 16 -4.60 6.39 42.62
C GLY A 16 -4.02 5.36 41.64
N LYS A 17 -4.93 4.76 40.87
CA LYS A 17 -4.64 3.88 39.73
C LYS A 17 -3.62 4.55 38.79
N ILE A 18 -2.42 4.00 38.75
CA ILE A 18 -1.37 4.37 37.80
C ILE A 18 -1.81 3.87 36.42
N GLY A 19 -2.23 4.81 35.55
CA GLY A 19 -1.97 4.73 34.10
C GLY A 19 -2.70 3.68 33.26
N MET A 20 -3.97 3.36 33.51
CA MET A 20 -4.79 2.69 32.49
C MET A 20 -5.45 3.74 31.59
N ASN A 21 -5.16 3.74 30.29
CA ASN A 21 -5.84 4.56 29.31
C ASN A 21 -7.36 4.27 29.41
N PRO A 22 -8.24 5.27 29.66
CA PRO A 22 -9.69 5.04 29.84
C PRO A 22 -10.37 4.41 28.61
N LEU A 23 -9.69 4.36 27.47
CA LEU A 23 -10.09 3.63 26.27
C LEU A 23 -10.00 2.10 26.40
N LEU A 24 -9.29 1.58 27.40
CA LEU A 24 -9.00 0.14 27.58
C LEU A 24 -9.83 -0.53 28.68
N GLU A 25 -10.88 0.13 29.19
CA GLU A 25 -11.81 -0.49 30.15
C GLU A 25 -12.50 -1.74 29.55
N HIS A 26 -12.69 -2.76 30.38
CA HIS A 26 -12.97 -4.13 29.95
C HIS A 26 -14.34 -4.38 29.27
N ASP A 27 -15.24 -3.39 29.25
CA ASP A 27 -16.62 -3.53 28.74
C ASP A 27 -17.01 -2.53 27.63
N ARG A 28 -16.06 -1.70 27.17
CA ARG A 28 -16.32 -0.72 26.10
C ARG A 28 -15.92 -1.26 24.73
N VAL A 29 -16.80 -1.06 23.75
CA VAL A 29 -16.52 -1.35 22.34
C VAL A 29 -16.43 -0.01 21.62
N TRP A 30 -15.29 0.26 20.98
CA TRP A 30 -15.15 1.43 20.11
C TRP A 30 -15.17 1.02 18.65
N PHE A 31 -15.99 1.67 17.85
CA PHE A 31 -16.06 1.50 16.40
C PHE A 31 -15.64 2.80 15.72
N VAL A 32 -14.44 2.80 15.13
CA VAL A 32 -13.88 3.94 14.40
C VAL A 32 -14.08 3.74 12.92
N TYR A 33 -14.70 4.71 12.27
CA TYR A 33 -15.12 4.59 10.87
C TYR A 33 -15.04 5.90 10.09
N ASP A 34 -15.12 5.77 8.78
CA ASP A 34 -15.19 6.88 7.84
C ASP A 34 -16.65 7.34 7.66
N GLY A 35 -17.00 8.50 8.22
CA GLY A 35 -18.34 9.06 8.11
C GLY A 35 -18.76 9.52 6.72
N ASP A 36 -17.82 9.71 5.79
CA ASP A 36 -18.15 10.02 4.40
C ASP A 36 -18.38 8.76 3.55
N CYS A 37 -17.97 7.59 4.04
CA CYS A 37 -18.23 6.33 3.38
C CYS A 37 -19.67 5.85 3.67
N PRO A 38 -20.54 5.70 2.64
CA PRO A 38 -21.91 5.24 2.84
C PRO A 38 -21.99 3.86 3.52
N ILE A 39 -21.11 2.93 3.15
CA ILE A 39 -21.06 1.57 3.71
C ILE A 39 -20.68 1.61 5.19
N CYS A 40 -19.67 2.41 5.55
CA CYS A 40 -19.24 2.57 6.94
C CYS A 40 -20.33 3.21 7.81
N ARG A 41 -21.04 4.23 7.31
CA ARG A 41 -22.19 4.83 8.01
C ARG A 41 -23.31 3.83 8.25
N MET A 42 -23.64 3.02 7.24
CA MET A 42 -24.67 1.98 7.39
C MET A 42 -24.26 0.96 8.46
N ALA A 43 -22.99 0.55 8.49
CA ALA A 43 -22.47 -0.33 9.54
C ALA A 43 -22.56 0.31 10.93
N ALA A 44 -22.13 1.57 11.08
CA ALA A 44 -22.21 2.31 12.34
C ALA A 44 -23.67 2.43 12.85
N HIS A 45 -24.61 2.77 11.95
CA HIS A 45 -26.04 2.86 12.29
C HIS A 45 -26.62 1.50 12.71
N ALA A 46 -26.26 0.43 11.99
CA ALA A 46 -26.70 -0.91 12.35
C ALA A 46 -26.16 -1.38 13.71
N LEU A 47 -24.95 -0.96 14.10
CA LEU A 47 -24.38 -1.23 15.42
C LEU A 47 -25.07 -0.39 16.52
N ARG A 48 -25.36 0.89 16.25
CA ARG A 48 -26.05 1.79 17.20
C ARG A 48 -27.40 1.24 17.68
N ILE A 49 -28.17 0.64 16.77
CA ILE A 49 -29.50 0.08 17.08
C ILE A 49 -29.40 -1.15 18.00
N LYS A 50 -28.24 -1.82 18.05
CA LYS A 50 -28.07 -3.13 18.67
C LYS A 50 -27.27 -3.07 19.96
N GLN A 51 -27.53 -2.11 20.85
CA GLN A 51 -26.89 -1.91 22.18
C GLN A 51 -27.07 -3.11 23.15
N GLN A 52 -26.64 -4.31 22.75
CA GLN A 52 -26.56 -5.55 23.54
C GLN A 52 -25.10 -5.98 23.76
N LEU A 53 -24.13 -5.20 23.24
CA LEU A 53 -22.69 -5.52 23.21
C LEU A 53 -21.84 -4.72 24.21
N GLY A 54 -22.42 -4.25 25.31
CA GLY A 54 -21.78 -3.28 26.20
C GLY A 54 -21.94 -1.83 25.71
N GLU A 55 -21.21 -0.90 26.32
CA GLU A 55 -21.24 0.51 25.94
C GLU A 55 -20.50 0.70 24.60
N LEU A 56 -21.28 0.69 23.51
CA LEU A 56 -20.76 0.92 22.17
C LEU A 56 -20.55 2.42 21.92
N HIS A 57 -19.30 2.80 21.68
CA HIS A 57 -18.92 4.14 21.26
C HIS A 57 -18.60 4.16 19.76
N LEU A 58 -19.26 5.06 19.04
CA LEU A 58 -19.01 5.28 17.61
C LEU A 58 -18.16 6.54 17.45
N VAL A 59 -17.05 6.44 16.73
CA VAL A 59 -16.16 7.58 16.45
C VAL A 59 -16.06 7.77 14.95
N ASN A 60 -16.49 8.92 14.46
CA ASN A 60 -16.31 9.29 13.06
C ASN A 60 -14.96 9.96 12.89
N ALA A 61 -14.03 9.28 12.23
CA ALA A 61 -12.66 9.74 12.06
C ALA A 61 -12.54 11.11 11.36
N ARG A 62 -13.55 11.51 10.55
CA ARG A 62 -13.57 12.81 9.88
C ARG A 62 -14.15 13.93 10.73
N ALA A 63 -15.13 13.63 11.58
CA ALA A 63 -15.77 14.63 12.43
C ALA A 63 -14.94 14.91 13.70
N GLU A 64 -14.17 13.92 14.15
CA GLU A 64 -13.41 13.96 15.39
C GLU A 64 -11.92 13.65 15.15
N PRO A 65 -11.20 14.45 14.33
CA PRO A 65 -9.81 14.15 13.93
C PRO A 65 -8.80 14.16 15.10
N ASN A 66 -9.14 14.84 16.19
CA ASN A 66 -8.31 14.94 17.39
C ASN A 66 -8.67 13.91 18.47
N HIS A 67 -9.54 12.93 18.16
CA HIS A 67 -9.94 11.92 19.13
C HIS A 67 -8.72 11.08 19.58
N PRO A 68 -8.46 10.89 20.89
CA PRO A 68 -7.27 10.18 21.38
C PRO A 68 -7.08 8.78 20.80
N LEU A 69 -8.18 8.07 20.53
CA LEU A 69 -8.16 6.76 19.87
C LEU A 69 -7.52 6.77 18.48
N LEU A 70 -7.60 7.87 17.72
CA LEU A 70 -6.96 7.98 16.41
C LEU A 70 -5.44 7.99 16.52
N ASN A 71 -4.88 8.60 17.58
CA ASN A 71 -3.45 8.54 17.85
C ASN A 71 -3.03 7.09 18.14
N VAL A 72 -3.78 6.37 18.99
CA VAL A 72 -3.47 4.96 19.29
C VAL A 72 -3.59 4.07 18.05
N ILE A 73 -4.58 4.31 17.19
CA ILE A 73 -4.76 3.59 15.91
C ILE A 73 -3.57 3.87 14.98
N ARG A 74 -3.10 5.12 14.91
CA ARG A 74 -1.93 5.51 14.13
C ARG A 74 -0.65 4.85 14.66
N ASP A 75 -0.47 4.81 15.98
CA ASP A 75 0.69 4.16 16.61
C ASP A 75 0.75 2.66 16.30
N GLN A 76 -0.42 2.03 16.11
CA GLN A 76 -0.56 0.63 15.67
C GLN A 76 -0.43 0.45 14.14
N GLN A 77 -0.14 1.51 13.38
CA GLN A 77 -0.07 1.51 11.91
C GLN A 77 -1.34 0.97 11.23
N LEU A 78 -2.51 1.19 11.86
CA LEU A 78 -3.80 0.77 11.32
C LEU A 78 -4.40 1.88 10.46
N ASP A 79 -4.60 1.56 9.19
CA ASP A 79 -4.99 2.53 8.18
C ASP A 79 -6.51 2.62 7.97
N LEU A 80 -7.10 3.75 8.35
CA LEU A 80 -8.54 3.99 8.22
C LEU A 80 -8.99 4.15 6.76
N ASP A 81 -8.11 4.48 5.83
CA ASP A 81 -8.43 4.49 4.39
C ASP A 81 -8.65 3.07 3.86
N GLU A 82 -8.09 2.05 4.52
CA GLU A 82 -8.12 0.66 4.06
C GLU A 82 -9.06 -0.24 4.86
N GLY A 83 -9.70 0.30 5.89
CA GLY A 83 -10.79 -0.34 6.61
C GLY A 83 -11.20 0.41 7.89
N MET A 84 -12.35 0.02 8.45
CA MET A 84 -12.77 0.46 9.78
C MET A 84 -11.98 -0.26 10.89
N VAL A 85 -11.94 0.32 12.09
CA VAL A 85 -11.26 -0.26 13.26
C VAL A 85 -12.25 -0.48 14.40
N ILE A 86 -12.15 -1.63 15.05
CA ILE A 86 -12.85 -1.93 16.29
C ILE A 86 -11.82 -2.14 17.40
N LEU A 87 -11.99 -1.45 18.53
CA LEU A 87 -11.28 -1.73 19.77
C LEU A 87 -12.24 -2.40 20.74
N TYR A 88 -11.88 -3.61 21.20
CA TYR A 88 -12.64 -4.34 22.20
C TYR A 88 -11.67 -5.11 23.11
N GLN A 89 -11.82 -4.94 24.43
CA GLN A 89 -10.96 -5.57 25.45
C GLN A 89 -9.46 -5.40 25.17
N GLY A 90 -9.08 -4.18 24.77
CA GLY A 90 -7.68 -3.82 24.44
C GLY A 90 -7.14 -4.43 23.14
N ARG A 91 -7.96 -5.14 22.36
CA ARG A 91 -7.57 -5.69 21.05
C ARG A 91 -8.14 -4.86 19.90
N PHE A 92 -7.28 -4.57 18.93
CA PHE A 92 -7.66 -3.90 17.69
C PHE A 92 -8.01 -4.91 16.61
N TYR A 93 -9.14 -4.69 15.95
CA TYR A 93 -9.60 -5.42 14.79
C TYR A 93 -9.73 -4.45 13.63
N HIS A 94 -8.98 -4.66 12.55
CA HIS A 94 -8.98 -3.77 11.38
C HIS A 94 -9.57 -4.43 10.13
N GLY A 95 -10.38 -3.69 9.40
CA GLY A 95 -10.91 -4.08 8.10
C GLY A 95 -11.65 -5.41 8.11
N LYS A 96 -11.08 -6.43 7.47
CA LYS A 96 -11.62 -7.80 7.46
C LYS A 96 -11.81 -8.36 8.88
N GLN A 97 -10.89 -8.07 9.80
CA GLN A 97 -10.99 -8.53 11.17
C GLN A 97 -12.14 -7.84 11.91
N ALA A 98 -12.35 -6.55 11.67
CA ALA A 98 -13.48 -5.80 12.21
C ALA A 98 -14.82 -6.38 11.72
N LEU A 99 -14.92 -6.71 10.43
CA LEU A 99 -16.11 -7.36 9.89
C LEU A 99 -16.37 -8.73 10.52
N ARG A 100 -15.32 -9.53 10.71
CA ARG A 100 -15.41 -10.82 11.41
C ARG A 100 -15.81 -10.66 12.88
N PHE A 101 -15.29 -9.63 13.54
CA PHE A 101 -15.69 -9.30 14.90
C PHE A 101 -17.19 -8.99 14.95
N MET A 102 -17.67 -8.11 14.06
CA MET A 102 -19.08 -7.77 13.94
C MET A 102 -19.96 -8.97 13.60
N SER A 103 -19.49 -9.93 12.78
CA SER A 103 -20.29 -11.11 12.45
C SER A 103 -20.41 -12.10 13.61
N ARG A 104 -19.35 -12.24 14.42
CA ARG A 104 -19.33 -13.17 15.56
C ARG A 104 -20.07 -12.64 16.78
N HIS A 105 -19.99 -11.32 17.00
CA HIS A 105 -20.54 -10.67 18.19
C HIS A 105 -21.83 -9.92 17.89
N GLY A 106 -22.11 -9.58 16.63
CA GLY A 106 -23.33 -8.89 16.22
C GLY A 106 -24.54 -9.82 16.14
N ALA A 107 -25.63 -9.43 16.80
CA ALA A 107 -26.88 -10.19 16.77
C ALA A 107 -27.50 -10.24 15.36
N PRO A 108 -28.08 -11.39 14.94
CA PRO A 108 -28.65 -11.58 13.61
C PRO A 108 -30.04 -10.92 13.49
N LYS A 109 -30.23 -9.96 12.57
CA LYS A 109 -31.52 -9.57 11.94
C LYS A 109 -31.36 -8.44 10.89
N GLY A 110 -32.09 -8.53 9.77
CA GLY A 110 -32.22 -7.51 8.68
C GLY A 110 -31.88 -8.02 7.26
N LEU A 111 -32.16 -7.26 6.18
CA LEU A 111 -31.72 -7.55 4.78
C LEU A 111 -30.20 -7.75 4.66
N PHE A 112 -29.46 -7.04 5.52
CA PHE A 112 -28.02 -7.22 5.75
C PHE A 112 -27.67 -8.67 6.17
N ASN A 113 -28.59 -9.40 6.80
CA ASN A 113 -28.44 -10.78 7.24
C ASN A 113 -28.52 -11.78 6.08
N HIS A 114 -29.25 -11.53 4.99
CA HIS A 114 -29.30 -12.49 3.87
C HIS A 114 -27.99 -12.45 3.07
N PHE A 115 -27.51 -11.24 2.78
CA PHE A 115 -26.21 -11.05 2.11
C PHE A 115 -25.05 -11.45 3.02
N ASN A 116 -25.08 -11.10 4.32
CA ASN A 116 -24.05 -11.56 5.27
C ASN A 116 -24.09 -13.08 5.49
N ARG A 117 -25.25 -13.72 5.63
CA ARG A 117 -25.30 -15.17 5.86
C ARG A 117 -24.74 -15.96 4.66
N LEU A 118 -24.89 -15.45 3.43
CA LEU A 118 -24.20 -15.98 2.25
C LEU A 118 -22.70 -15.65 2.23
N LEU A 119 -22.31 -14.39 2.52
CA LEU A 119 -20.91 -13.94 2.57
C LEU A 119 -20.05 -14.65 3.63
N PHE A 120 -20.68 -15.05 4.73
CA PHE A 120 -20.01 -15.48 5.96
C PHE A 120 -20.24 -16.97 6.27
N TRP A 121 -20.73 -17.77 5.31
CA TRP A 121 -20.91 -19.22 5.50
C TRP A 121 -19.57 -19.99 5.61
N SER A 122 -18.44 -19.35 5.27
CA SER A 122 -17.10 -19.86 5.59
C SER A 122 -16.07 -18.75 5.81
N GLU A 123 -15.07 -19.01 6.66
CA GLU A 123 -13.95 -18.09 6.91
C GLU A 123 -13.17 -17.72 5.63
N ARG A 124 -13.15 -18.65 4.67
CA ARG A 124 -12.51 -18.49 3.36
C ARG A 124 -13.28 -17.51 2.48
N LEU A 125 -14.61 -17.54 2.50
CA LEU A 125 -15.42 -16.64 1.68
C LEU A 125 -15.32 -15.18 2.15
N SER A 126 -15.36 -14.94 3.47
CA SER A 126 -15.11 -13.59 4.05
C SER A 126 -13.74 -13.03 3.67
N SER A 127 -12.75 -13.92 3.51
CA SER A 127 -11.41 -13.52 3.07
C SER A 127 -11.36 -13.07 1.63
N LEU A 128 -12.14 -13.72 0.76
CA LEU A 128 -12.19 -13.44 -0.65
C LEU A 128 -13.04 -12.21 -0.98
N LEU A 129 -14.10 -11.96 -0.23
CA LEU A 129 -15.06 -10.90 -0.53
C LEU A 129 -14.72 -9.55 0.11
N TYR A 130 -13.93 -9.54 1.19
CA TYR A 130 -13.56 -8.27 1.84
C TYR A 130 -12.88 -7.28 0.89
N PRO A 131 -11.91 -7.69 0.05
CA PRO A 131 -11.21 -6.73 -0.80
C PRO A 131 -12.11 -6.17 -1.92
N TRP A 132 -13.13 -6.94 -2.35
CA TRP A 132 -14.20 -6.41 -3.18
C TRP A 132 -15.04 -5.35 -2.46
N MET A 133 -15.42 -5.58 -1.20
CA MET A 133 -16.11 -4.55 -0.40
C MET A 133 -15.25 -3.29 -0.22
N ARG A 134 -13.94 -3.44 0.02
CA ARG A 134 -12.99 -2.34 0.10
C ARG A 134 -12.87 -1.61 -1.24
N ALA A 135 -12.82 -2.32 -2.35
CA ALA A 135 -12.82 -1.72 -3.68
C ALA A 135 -14.13 -0.94 -3.94
N THR A 136 -15.29 -1.47 -3.55
CA THR A 136 -16.57 -0.77 -3.64
C THR A 136 -16.56 0.48 -2.77
N ARG A 137 -16.09 0.41 -1.51
CA ARG A 137 -15.90 1.58 -0.64
C ARG A 137 -15.05 2.65 -1.32
N ASN A 138 -13.86 2.28 -1.80
CA ASN A 138 -12.90 3.23 -2.38
C ASN A 138 -13.44 3.83 -3.69
N THR A 139 -14.20 3.05 -4.46
CA THR A 139 -14.86 3.51 -5.68
C THR A 139 -15.98 4.50 -5.37
N LEU A 140 -16.83 4.22 -4.36
CA LEU A 140 -17.87 5.14 -3.92
C LEU A 140 -17.29 6.46 -3.40
N LEU A 141 -16.24 6.41 -2.58
CA LEU A 141 -15.57 7.61 -2.08
C LEU A 141 -15.00 8.47 -3.23
N ARG A 142 -14.39 7.82 -4.25
CA ARG A 142 -13.90 8.51 -5.44
C ARG A 142 -15.03 9.16 -6.24
N PHE A 143 -16.15 8.48 -6.45
CA PHE A 143 -17.32 9.07 -7.12
C PHE A 143 -17.93 10.24 -6.34
N LEU A 144 -17.88 10.18 -5.00
CA LEU A 144 -18.30 11.27 -4.12
C LEU A 144 -17.22 12.37 -3.96
N HIS A 145 -16.12 12.30 -4.72
CA HIS A 145 -14.99 13.24 -4.67
C HIS A 145 -14.41 13.44 -3.26
N LYS A 146 -14.42 12.38 -2.45
CA LYS A 146 -13.92 12.41 -1.08
C LYS A 146 -12.44 12.08 -1.03
N GLN A 147 -11.69 12.92 -0.34
CA GLN A 147 -10.28 12.75 -0.11
C GLN A 147 -10.03 11.61 0.91
N PRO A 148 -8.86 10.97 0.87
CA PRO A 148 -8.40 10.08 1.94
C PRO A 148 -8.48 10.75 3.32
N ILE A 149 -8.62 9.96 4.36
CA ILE A 149 -8.50 10.42 5.76
C ILE A 149 -7.04 10.69 6.07
N ASP A 150 -6.13 9.86 5.55
CA ASP A 150 -4.69 9.91 5.81
C ASP A 150 -4.35 9.94 7.31
N ASN A 151 -4.97 9.07 8.10
CA ASN A 151 -4.73 9.01 9.55
C ASN A 151 -3.28 8.63 9.90
N LEU A 152 -2.56 8.01 8.95
CA LEU A 152 -1.15 7.66 9.08
C LEU A 152 -0.21 8.80 8.63
N ASN A 153 -0.74 9.94 8.17
CA ASN A 153 0.01 11.09 7.70
C ASN A 153 1.04 10.73 6.61
N LEU A 154 0.63 9.85 5.68
CA LEU A 154 1.48 9.35 4.60
C LEU A 154 1.83 10.45 3.60
N GLN A 155 0.95 11.45 3.42
CA GLN A 155 1.20 12.57 2.52
C GLN A 155 2.39 13.43 2.96
N ALA A 156 2.83 13.34 4.22
CA ALA A 156 3.95 14.14 4.73
C ALA A 156 5.32 13.74 4.15
N GLN A 157 5.45 12.54 3.58
CA GLN A 157 6.71 12.00 3.08
C GLN A 157 6.55 11.32 1.71
N PRO A 158 7.63 11.23 0.90
CA PRO A 158 7.59 10.52 -0.37
C PRO A 158 7.23 9.03 -0.21
N ILE A 159 6.57 8.46 -1.22
CA ILE A 159 6.10 7.07 -1.22
C ILE A 159 7.23 6.08 -0.93
N PHE A 160 8.44 6.37 -1.42
CA PHE A 160 9.61 5.50 -1.31
C PHE A 160 10.47 5.76 -0.07
N GLN A 161 10.26 6.86 0.66
CA GLN A 161 11.00 7.11 1.90
C GLN A 161 10.86 5.96 2.93
N PRO A 162 9.65 5.48 3.28
CA PRO A 162 9.52 4.33 4.17
C PRO A 162 10.04 3.03 3.53
N ILE A 163 10.13 2.94 2.20
CA ILE A 163 10.65 1.76 1.50
C ILE A 163 12.16 1.61 1.70
N PHE A 164 12.89 2.70 1.58
CA PHE A 164 14.33 2.72 1.86
C PHE A 164 14.64 2.80 3.35
N GLY A 165 13.70 3.31 4.16
CA GLY A 165 13.85 3.45 5.61
C GLY A 165 15.11 4.25 5.96
N ASN A 166 15.95 3.69 6.83
CA ASN A 166 17.21 4.31 7.25
C ASN A 166 18.20 4.55 6.09
N GLN A 167 18.03 3.90 4.94
CA GLN A 167 18.88 4.11 3.76
C GLN A 167 18.53 5.38 2.99
N TRP A 168 17.33 5.95 3.20
CA TRP A 168 16.84 7.10 2.45
C TRP A 168 17.78 8.30 2.52
N ASP A 169 18.29 8.62 3.71
CA ASP A 169 19.13 9.80 3.90
C ASP A 169 20.48 9.68 3.17
N ASN A 170 20.95 8.46 2.95
CA ASN A 170 22.18 8.16 2.22
C ASN A 170 22.01 8.18 0.69
N LEU A 171 20.78 8.26 0.19
CA LEU A 171 20.53 8.28 -1.26
C LEU A 171 21.05 9.58 -1.87
N PRO A 172 21.69 9.51 -3.05
CA PRO A 172 22.07 10.69 -3.82
C PRO A 172 20.89 11.60 -4.15
N ILE A 173 21.16 12.89 -4.35
CA ILE A 173 20.15 13.92 -4.57
C ILE A 173 19.24 13.57 -5.76
N VAL A 174 19.82 13.11 -6.88
CA VAL A 174 19.05 12.73 -8.07
C VAL A 174 18.07 11.58 -7.81
N ILE A 175 18.45 10.61 -6.97
CA ILE A 175 17.60 9.46 -6.64
C ILE A 175 16.46 9.93 -5.72
N LYS A 176 16.73 10.83 -4.78
CA LYS A 176 15.68 11.47 -3.95
C LYS A 176 14.71 12.27 -4.82
N LYS A 177 15.21 13.04 -5.80
CA LYS A 177 14.37 13.76 -6.79
C LYS A 177 13.51 12.80 -7.61
N HIS A 178 14.09 11.70 -8.09
CA HIS A 178 13.41 10.67 -8.87
C HIS A 178 12.24 10.03 -8.09
N TYR A 179 12.42 9.81 -6.77
CA TYR A 179 11.44 9.19 -5.88
C TYR A 179 10.66 10.18 -5.00
N ALA A 180 10.59 11.46 -5.38
CA ALA A 180 10.07 12.53 -4.52
C ALA A 180 8.53 12.54 -4.36
N ASN A 181 7.79 11.87 -5.24
CA ASN A 181 6.33 11.86 -5.24
C ASN A 181 5.74 11.37 -3.91
N ARG A 182 4.82 12.16 -3.34
CA ARG A 182 4.08 11.82 -2.11
C ARG A 182 2.75 11.14 -2.45
N PRO A 183 2.20 10.27 -1.59
CA PRO A 183 0.86 9.75 -1.80
C PRO A 183 -0.18 10.89 -1.62
N TYR A 184 -1.37 10.70 -2.19
CA TYR A 184 -2.49 11.64 -2.00
C TYR A 184 -2.25 13.09 -2.47
N SER A 185 -1.28 13.30 -3.35
CA SER A 185 -0.96 14.59 -3.98
C SER A 185 -1.18 14.56 -5.49
N ASP A 186 -0.95 15.71 -6.14
CA ASP A 186 -0.83 15.84 -7.60
C ASP A 186 0.65 15.88 -8.04
N ASP A 187 1.57 15.48 -7.16
CA ASP A 187 3.00 15.54 -7.41
C ASP A 187 3.34 14.82 -8.71
N LYS A 188 4.18 15.47 -9.52
CA LYS A 188 4.71 14.92 -10.77
C LYS A 188 6.21 15.09 -10.84
N VAL A 189 6.89 14.01 -11.20
CA VAL A 189 8.31 14.01 -11.57
C VAL A 189 8.43 13.50 -12.99
N ILE A 190 9.23 14.17 -13.82
CA ILE A 190 9.47 13.74 -15.20
C ILE A 190 10.95 13.54 -15.40
N VAL A 191 11.30 12.41 -16.01
CA VAL A 191 12.67 12.11 -16.45
C VAL A 191 12.68 11.92 -17.95
N ASP A 192 13.72 12.43 -18.61
CA ASP A 192 13.94 12.26 -20.05
C ASP A 192 15.35 11.73 -20.28
N GLY A 193 15.48 10.80 -21.22
CA GLY A 193 16.74 10.12 -21.43
C GLY A 193 16.83 9.36 -22.74
N ILE A 194 18.00 8.77 -22.94
CA ILE A 194 18.29 7.89 -24.07
C ILE A 194 18.59 6.50 -23.50
N MET A 195 17.99 5.48 -24.11
CA MET A 195 18.18 4.09 -23.72
C MET A 195 18.40 3.17 -24.91
N ASN A 196 19.06 2.06 -24.62
CA ASN A 196 19.23 0.92 -25.50
C ASN A 196 18.32 -0.19 -24.98
N VAL A 197 17.60 -0.85 -25.90
CA VAL A 197 16.75 -1.99 -25.58
C VAL A 197 17.23 -3.18 -26.39
N GLU A 198 17.49 -4.28 -25.71
CA GLU A 198 17.94 -5.53 -26.31
C GLU A 198 16.95 -6.63 -25.98
N CYS A 199 16.42 -7.28 -27.01
CA CYS A 199 15.50 -8.39 -26.89
C CYS A 199 16.06 -9.60 -27.65
N HIS A 200 16.29 -10.71 -26.93
CA HIS A 200 16.76 -11.96 -27.52
C HIS A 200 15.60 -12.85 -27.98
N TRP A 201 15.91 -13.79 -28.86
CA TRP A 201 14.91 -14.57 -29.61
C TRP A 201 13.87 -15.32 -28.75
N PRO A 202 14.16 -15.89 -27.57
CA PRO A 202 13.14 -16.61 -26.80
C PRO A 202 12.03 -15.66 -26.33
N MET A 203 12.40 -14.42 -26.00
CA MET A 203 11.48 -13.39 -25.53
C MET A 203 10.61 -12.84 -26.67
N LYS A 204 11.14 -12.77 -27.90
CA LYS A 204 10.40 -12.29 -29.08
C LYS A 204 9.17 -13.14 -29.40
N LEU A 205 9.20 -14.45 -29.10
CA LEU A 205 8.04 -15.34 -29.28
C LEU A 205 6.88 -14.97 -28.34
N ALA A 206 7.18 -14.41 -27.17
CA ALA A 206 6.17 -13.97 -26.20
C ALA A 206 5.62 -12.56 -26.50
N ALA A 207 6.08 -11.89 -27.56
CA ALA A 207 5.64 -10.54 -27.94
C ALA A 207 4.12 -10.29 -27.95
N PRO A 208 3.26 -11.17 -28.51
CA PRO A 208 1.82 -10.92 -28.48
C PRO A 208 1.26 -10.90 -27.05
N PHE A 209 1.77 -11.78 -26.17
CA PHE A 209 1.38 -11.83 -24.77
C PHE A 209 1.80 -10.54 -24.03
N TYR A 210 3.06 -10.14 -24.13
CA TYR A 210 3.56 -8.90 -23.48
C TYR A 210 2.86 -7.64 -24.03
N ARG A 211 2.55 -7.60 -25.34
CA ARG A 211 1.77 -6.49 -25.91
C ARG A 211 0.36 -6.44 -25.35
N LEU A 212 -0.29 -7.59 -25.16
CA LEU A 212 -1.62 -7.67 -24.54
C LEU A 212 -1.58 -7.24 -23.08
N MET A 213 -0.59 -7.71 -22.32
CA MET A 213 -0.34 -7.31 -20.93
C MET A 213 0.04 -5.83 -20.79
N GLY A 214 0.29 -5.14 -21.92
CA GLY A 214 0.73 -3.76 -21.99
C GLY A 214 1.93 -3.54 -21.10
N SER A 215 2.98 -4.30 -21.36
CA SER A 215 4.24 -4.31 -20.62
C SER A 215 5.38 -3.67 -21.43
N ILE A 216 6.62 -4.03 -21.11
CA ILE A 216 7.83 -3.58 -21.83
C ILE A 216 7.81 -3.91 -23.33
N PRO A 217 8.41 -3.04 -24.16
CA PRO A 217 8.53 -3.26 -25.61
C PRO A 217 9.57 -4.33 -25.92
N LEU A 218 9.16 -5.41 -26.59
CA LEU A 218 10.04 -6.53 -26.98
C LEU A 218 10.73 -6.29 -28.33
N VAL A 219 11.55 -5.26 -28.40
CA VAL A 219 12.30 -4.90 -29.61
C VAL A 219 13.79 -4.78 -29.31
N THR A 220 14.62 -4.84 -30.34
CA THR A 220 16.06 -4.56 -30.23
C THR A 220 16.32 -3.28 -30.98
N GLU A 221 16.66 -2.21 -30.26
CA GLU A 221 16.95 -0.91 -30.86
C GLU A 221 17.74 -0.04 -29.87
N TYR A 222 18.63 0.79 -30.41
CA TYR A 222 19.61 1.55 -29.65
C TYR A 222 19.37 3.05 -29.82
N GLY A 223 19.71 3.84 -28.80
CA GLY A 223 19.56 5.30 -28.87
C GLY A 223 18.11 5.77 -28.86
N ILE A 224 17.19 5.02 -28.27
CA ILE A 224 15.77 5.35 -28.20
C ILE A 224 15.58 6.45 -27.16
N ARG A 225 14.93 7.56 -27.55
CA ARG A 225 14.48 8.56 -26.57
C ARG A 225 13.34 7.96 -25.74
N CYS A 226 13.46 8.08 -24.42
CA CYS A 226 12.43 7.66 -23.49
C CYS A 226 12.18 8.76 -22.45
N THR A 227 10.90 9.15 -22.33
CA THR A 227 10.42 10.07 -21.29
C THR A 227 9.54 9.27 -20.36
N VAL A 228 9.75 9.41 -19.06
CA VAL A 228 8.93 8.76 -18.05
C VAL A 228 8.30 9.81 -17.15
N HIS A 229 6.98 9.73 -17.03
CA HIS A 229 6.20 10.53 -16.10
C HIS A 229 5.91 9.68 -14.86
N PHE A 230 6.27 10.21 -13.70
CA PHE A 230 5.93 9.67 -12.39
C PHE A 230 4.83 10.53 -11.78
N ASP A 231 3.65 9.93 -11.61
CA ASP A 231 2.45 10.65 -11.20
C ASP A 231 1.95 10.16 -9.83
N SER A 232 1.66 11.10 -8.94
CA SER A 232 0.81 10.87 -7.77
C SER A 232 -0.66 11.12 -8.08
N PHE A 233 -1.54 10.61 -7.21
CA PHE A 233 -2.98 10.90 -7.34
C PHE A 233 -3.59 11.18 -5.95
N LYS A 234 -4.45 12.19 -5.87
CA LYS A 234 -5.15 12.59 -4.63
C LYS A 234 -5.82 11.45 -3.85
N ASN A 235 -6.36 10.46 -4.56
CA ASN A 235 -7.13 9.35 -3.96
C ASN A 235 -6.38 8.00 -4.02
N SER A 236 -5.05 8.03 -4.02
CA SER A 236 -4.22 6.85 -4.25
C SER A 236 -2.87 6.96 -3.56
N LYS A 237 -2.39 5.82 -3.04
CA LYS A 237 -1.01 5.63 -2.59
C LYS A 237 -0.07 5.13 -3.68
N HIS A 238 -0.63 4.84 -4.85
CA HIS A 238 0.14 4.29 -5.95
C HIS A 238 1.07 5.35 -6.53
N PHE A 239 2.30 4.93 -6.81
CA PHE A 239 3.23 5.69 -7.62
C PHE A 239 3.00 5.32 -9.09
N GLY A 240 2.47 6.25 -9.88
CA GLY A 240 2.13 6.03 -11.28
C GLY A 240 3.34 6.08 -12.18
N PHE A 241 3.44 5.17 -13.14
CA PHE A 241 4.47 5.16 -14.18
C PHE A 241 3.81 5.26 -15.54
N LEU A 242 4.19 6.27 -16.32
CA LEU A 242 3.84 6.37 -17.73
C LEU A 242 5.11 6.60 -18.55
N ARG A 243 5.54 5.55 -19.26
CA ARG A 243 6.73 5.55 -20.09
C ARG A 243 6.35 5.76 -21.54
N HIS A 244 7.00 6.71 -22.19
CA HIS A 244 6.87 7.04 -23.60
C HIS A 244 8.16 6.68 -24.32
N PHE A 245 8.05 5.88 -25.38
CA PHE A 245 9.19 5.42 -26.18
C PHE A 245 9.04 5.92 -27.61
N TRP A 246 10.05 6.65 -28.10
CA TRP A 246 10.14 7.11 -29.48
C TRP A 246 11.18 6.26 -30.21
N PHE A 247 10.72 5.11 -30.71
CA PHE A 247 11.52 4.26 -31.57
C PHE A 247 11.81 4.96 -32.90
N VAL A 248 13.02 4.79 -33.41
CA VAL A 248 13.48 5.31 -34.71
C VAL A 248 12.80 4.53 -35.83
N GLN A 249 12.71 3.20 -35.70
CA GLN A 249 12.19 2.32 -36.75
C GLN A 249 10.71 1.94 -36.59
N ARG A 250 10.05 2.35 -35.49
CA ARG A 250 8.68 1.92 -35.17
C ARG A 250 7.82 3.07 -34.68
N ARG A 251 6.50 2.85 -34.73
CA ARG A 251 5.52 3.76 -34.15
C ARG A 251 5.72 3.89 -32.64
N PHE A 252 5.46 5.11 -32.13
CA PHE A 252 5.38 5.45 -30.71
C PHE A 252 4.71 4.37 -29.86
N TYR A 253 5.33 4.05 -28.73
CA TYR A 253 4.82 3.08 -27.76
C TYR A 253 4.70 3.74 -26.38
N SER A 254 3.59 3.48 -25.70
CA SER A 254 3.39 3.90 -24.32
C SER A 254 3.11 2.71 -23.42
N PHE A 255 3.73 2.73 -22.25
CA PHE A 255 3.57 1.71 -21.22
C PHE A 255 3.18 2.38 -19.91
N ARG A 256 2.03 1.98 -19.37
CA ARG A 256 1.54 2.46 -18.07
C ARG A 256 1.52 1.34 -17.05
N SER A 257 2.11 1.60 -15.89
CA SER A 257 2.06 0.73 -14.71
C SER A 257 1.89 1.56 -13.45
N ARG A 258 1.71 0.89 -12.31
CA ARG A 258 1.57 1.53 -11.00
C ARG A 258 2.34 0.73 -9.97
N MET A 259 3.18 1.38 -9.19
CA MET A 259 3.85 0.76 -8.06
C MET A 259 3.05 0.95 -6.77
N LEU A 260 3.06 -0.08 -5.92
CA LEU A 260 2.43 -0.07 -4.61
C LEU A 260 3.37 -0.74 -3.61
N ALA A 261 3.67 -0.04 -2.51
CA ALA A 261 4.37 -0.61 -1.37
C ALA A 261 3.48 -1.64 -0.66
N ILE A 262 4.00 -2.83 -0.38
CA ILE A 262 3.28 -3.91 0.31
C ILE A 262 3.95 -4.34 1.62
N GLY A 263 5.07 -3.72 1.96
CA GLY A 263 5.84 -3.93 3.19
C GLY A 263 6.92 -2.86 3.28
N GLU A 264 7.93 -3.10 4.12
CA GLU A 264 9.07 -2.20 4.29
C GLU A 264 9.85 -2.11 2.97
N ASP A 265 10.59 -3.14 2.58
CA ASP A 265 11.43 -3.09 1.38
C ASP A 265 10.75 -3.64 0.11
N LYS A 266 9.45 -3.95 0.17
CA LYS A 266 8.73 -4.68 -0.90
C LYS A 266 7.75 -3.82 -1.66
N VAL A 267 7.87 -3.86 -2.98
CA VAL A 267 7.02 -3.13 -3.91
C VAL A 267 6.48 -4.08 -4.96
N ILE A 268 5.26 -3.82 -5.43
CA ILE A 268 4.71 -4.46 -6.62
C ILE A 268 4.51 -3.44 -7.73
N GLU A 269 5.04 -3.70 -8.91
CA GLU A 269 4.70 -2.98 -10.13
C GLU A 269 3.53 -3.68 -10.81
N ILE A 270 2.36 -3.04 -10.79
CA ILE A 270 1.10 -3.55 -11.32
C ILE A 270 0.91 -3.04 -12.75
N MET A 271 0.84 -3.97 -13.70
CA MET A 271 0.61 -3.77 -15.13
C MET A 271 -0.88 -3.96 -15.48
N ARG A 272 -1.22 -4.12 -16.77
CA ARG A 272 -2.62 -4.36 -17.18
C ARG A 272 -3.12 -5.70 -16.64
N PHE A 273 -4.43 -5.78 -16.48
CA PHE A 273 -5.12 -6.94 -15.92
C PHE A 273 -4.62 -7.36 -14.53
N GLY A 274 -3.95 -6.47 -13.79
CA GLY A 274 -3.48 -6.74 -12.43
C GLY A 274 -2.23 -7.61 -12.35
N PHE A 275 -1.64 -8.03 -13.47
CA PHE A 275 -0.36 -8.72 -13.43
C PHE A 275 0.70 -7.84 -12.78
N CYS A 276 1.49 -8.41 -11.88
CA CYS A 276 2.47 -7.65 -11.14
C CYS A 276 3.81 -8.34 -11.05
N TRP A 277 4.85 -7.52 -11.09
CA TRP A 277 6.21 -7.90 -10.76
C TRP A 277 6.50 -7.47 -9.33
N LYS A 278 6.89 -8.43 -8.49
CA LYS A 278 7.29 -8.19 -7.09
C LYS A 278 8.78 -7.89 -7.05
N THR A 279 9.13 -6.81 -6.37
CA THR A 279 10.51 -6.36 -6.21
C THR A 279 10.81 -6.03 -4.77
N ARG A 280 12.08 -6.19 -4.43
CA ARG A 280 12.67 -5.75 -3.18
C ARG A 280 13.67 -4.63 -3.47
N TYR A 281 13.52 -3.50 -2.80
CA TYR A 281 14.40 -2.34 -2.95
C TYR A 281 15.52 -2.39 -1.93
N ALA A 282 16.74 -2.13 -2.37
CA ALA A 282 17.90 -2.05 -1.50
C ALA A 282 18.86 -0.98 -2.01
N TRP A 283 19.53 -0.28 -1.10
CA TRP A 283 20.65 0.61 -1.43
C TRP A 283 21.95 -0.09 -1.07
N GLN A 284 22.75 -0.45 -2.08
CA GLN A 284 24.00 -1.21 -1.91
C GLN A 284 24.99 -0.79 -3.00
N ASP A 285 26.27 -0.64 -2.63
CA ASP A 285 27.35 -0.32 -3.58
C ASP A 285 27.07 0.95 -4.39
N ASP A 286 26.63 2.02 -3.71
CA ASP A 286 26.23 3.30 -4.32
C ASP A 286 25.19 3.17 -5.46
N THR A 287 24.38 2.12 -5.39
CA THR A 287 23.40 1.76 -6.41
C THR A 287 22.09 1.33 -5.74
N VAL A 288 20.95 1.80 -6.27
CA VAL A 288 19.64 1.29 -5.91
C VAL A 288 19.42 0.00 -6.67
N LYS A 289 19.21 -1.11 -5.97
CA LYS A 289 18.95 -2.43 -6.53
C LYS A 289 17.48 -2.79 -6.34
N LEU A 290 16.82 -3.12 -7.44
CA LEU A 290 15.47 -3.67 -7.52
C LEU A 290 15.62 -5.17 -7.78
N ILE A 291 15.49 -5.94 -6.71
CA ILE A 291 15.77 -7.37 -6.69
C ILE A 291 14.48 -8.13 -6.92
N HIS A 292 14.48 -9.05 -7.89
CA HIS A 292 13.31 -9.88 -8.18
C HIS A 292 12.82 -10.65 -6.94
N ASP A 293 11.53 -10.53 -6.63
CA ASP A 293 10.82 -11.29 -5.58
C ASP A 293 9.56 -12.03 -6.14
N GLY A 294 9.56 -12.37 -7.42
CA GLY A 294 8.50 -13.16 -8.06
C GLY A 294 7.50 -12.35 -8.88
N TYR A 295 6.47 -13.06 -9.34
CA TYR A 295 5.34 -12.49 -10.06
C TYR A 295 4.03 -12.77 -9.33
N GLY A 296 2.98 -12.03 -9.66
CA GLY A 296 1.66 -12.26 -9.09
C GLY A 296 0.52 -11.64 -9.89
N LEU A 297 -0.71 -11.87 -9.46
CA LEU A 297 -1.91 -11.16 -9.88
C LEU A 297 -2.44 -10.34 -8.71
N TYR A 298 -2.58 -9.03 -8.92
CA TYR A 298 -3.12 -8.08 -7.99
C TYR A 298 -4.53 -7.65 -8.40
N TRP A 299 -5.55 -8.22 -7.77
CA TRP A 299 -6.96 -7.92 -8.03
C TRP A 299 -7.70 -7.51 -6.77
N PHE A 300 -8.35 -6.34 -6.83
CA PHE A 300 -9.18 -5.80 -5.75
C PHE A 300 -8.51 -5.72 -4.38
N GLY A 301 -7.17 -5.70 -4.31
CA GLY A 301 -6.44 -5.72 -3.02
C GLY A 301 -5.87 -7.09 -2.62
N HIS A 302 -6.09 -8.12 -3.43
CA HIS A 302 -5.48 -9.44 -3.26
C HIS A 302 -4.25 -9.60 -4.15
N LEU A 303 -3.12 -9.93 -3.54
CA LEU A 303 -1.94 -10.40 -4.24
C LEU A 303 -1.92 -11.94 -4.27
N ILE A 304 -2.10 -12.52 -5.44
CA ILE A 304 -2.01 -13.96 -5.69
C ILE A 304 -0.62 -14.23 -6.28
N PRO A 305 0.31 -14.89 -5.57
CA PRO A 305 1.62 -15.19 -6.11
C PRO A 305 1.52 -16.20 -7.27
N LEU A 306 2.32 -15.99 -8.31
CA LEU A 306 2.39 -16.85 -9.49
C LEU A 306 3.79 -17.49 -9.60
N PRO A 307 3.91 -18.83 -9.64
CA PRO A 307 5.20 -19.53 -9.72
C PRO A 307 5.73 -19.58 -11.16
N ILE A 308 5.79 -18.43 -11.85
CA ILE A 308 6.12 -18.33 -13.28
C ILE A 308 7.51 -17.73 -13.53
N THR A 309 8.31 -17.49 -12.50
CA THR A 309 9.68 -16.96 -12.64
C THR A 309 10.56 -17.86 -13.51
N GLY A 310 10.39 -19.19 -13.44
CA GLY A 310 11.11 -20.13 -14.29
C GLY A 310 10.75 -20.03 -15.77
N ILE A 311 9.61 -19.43 -16.13
CA ILE A 311 9.13 -19.27 -17.51
C ILE A 311 9.43 -17.86 -18.03
N LEU A 312 9.09 -16.82 -17.25
CA LEU A 312 9.29 -15.42 -17.66
C LEU A 312 10.72 -14.93 -17.45
N GLY A 313 11.50 -15.62 -16.61
CA GLY A 313 12.80 -15.18 -16.16
C GLY A 313 12.74 -14.29 -14.92
N ARG A 314 13.90 -14.09 -14.31
CA ARG A 314 14.12 -13.21 -13.18
C ARG A 314 14.42 -11.80 -13.70
N GLY A 315 13.58 -10.83 -13.35
CA GLY A 315 13.81 -9.42 -13.67
C GLY A 315 14.51 -8.70 -12.52
N ASP A 316 15.70 -8.16 -12.74
CA ASP A 316 16.43 -7.32 -11.79
C ASP A 316 16.74 -5.96 -12.42
N ALA A 317 16.79 -4.91 -11.61
CA ALA A 317 17.11 -3.56 -12.06
C ALA A 317 18.08 -2.85 -11.10
N GLU A 318 18.87 -1.95 -11.65
CA GLU A 318 19.88 -1.16 -10.95
C GLU A 318 19.78 0.30 -11.40
N GLU A 319 19.80 1.22 -10.44
CA GLU A 319 19.79 2.66 -10.68
C GLU A 319 20.96 3.30 -9.95
N ARG A 320 21.82 3.99 -10.69
CA ARG A 320 23.05 4.60 -10.18
C ARG A 320 23.07 6.08 -10.46
N ALA A 321 23.32 6.91 -9.45
CA ALA A 321 23.51 8.34 -9.64
C ALA A 321 24.78 8.61 -10.46
N ILE A 322 24.70 9.54 -11.40
CA ILE A 322 25.85 10.06 -12.16
C ILE A 322 26.25 11.41 -11.59
N ASP A 323 25.25 12.28 -11.39
CA ASP A 323 25.37 13.60 -10.78
C ASP A 323 24.04 13.98 -10.11
N ASP A 324 23.85 15.25 -9.75
CA ASP A 324 22.67 15.73 -9.02
C ASP A 324 21.36 15.74 -9.82
N ASP A 325 21.44 15.62 -11.16
CA ASP A 325 20.29 15.63 -12.06
C ASP A 325 20.22 14.41 -12.98
N HIS A 326 21.30 13.63 -13.11
CA HIS A 326 21.38 12.46 -13.97
C HIS A 326 21.60 11.16 -13.22
N PHE A 327 20.92 10.10 -13.68
CA PHE A 327 21.13 8.74 -13.21
C PHE A 327 21.18 7.78 -14.40
N ALA A 328 21.94 6.69 -14.24
CA ALA A 328 21.95 5.55 -15.12
C ALA A 328 21.00 4.49 -14.59
N MET A 329 20.29 3.82 -15.49
CA MET A 329 19.42 2.69 -15.15
C MET A 329 19.80 1.50 -16.03
N ASN A 330 19.85 0.31 -15.44
CA ASN A 330 20.05 -0.95 -16.13
C ASN A 330 19.02 -1.95 -15.61
N VAL A 331 18.31 -2.61 -16.52
CA VAL A 331 17.34 -3.66 -16.20
C VAL A 331 17.63 -4.87 -17.04
N THR A 332 17.56 -6.04 -16.41
CA THR A 332 17.80 -7.31 -17.07
C THR A 332 16.72 -8.32 -16.70
N ILE A 333 16.29 -9.12 -17.66
CA ILE A 333 15.44 -10.29 -17.45
C ILE A 333 16.23 -11.52 -17.85
N ARG A 334 16.57 -12.36 -16.87
CA ARG A 334 17.39 -13.55 -17.04
C ARG A 334 16.57 -14.82 -16.88
N HIS A 335 16.52 -15.64 -17.92
CA HIS A 335 15.97 -16.99 -17.85
C HIS A 335 16.99 -17.96 -17.25
N PRO A 336 16.56 -18.97 -16.47
CA PRO A 336 17.47 -19.99 -15.93
C PRO A 336 18.25 -20.76 -17.01
N ILE A 337 17.61 -21.03 -18.15
CA ILE A 337 18.19 -21.83 -19.25
C ILE A 337 18.79 -20.95 -20.36
N PHE A 338 18.12 -19.85 -20.73
CA PHE A 338 18.48 -19.07 -21.92
C PHE A 338 19.39 -17.88 -21.61
N GLY A 339 19.74 -17.64 -20.34
CA GLY A 339 20.52 -16.48 -19.93
C GLY A 339 19.72 -15.19 -20.07
N VAL A 340 20.38 -14.08 -20.41
CA VAL A 340 19.73 -12.77 -20.55
C VAL A 340 18.82 -12.78 -21.77
N MET A 341 17.52 -12.64 -21.53
CA MET A 341 16.49 -12.64 -22.57
C MET A 341 16.09 -11.23 -23.00
N TYR A 342 16.16 -10.30 -22.07
CA TYR A 342 15.82 -8.90 -22.30
C TYR A 342 16.67 -8.01 -21.41
N SER A 343 17.10 -6.88 -21.93
CA SER A 343 17.74 -5.84 -21.15
C SER A 343 17.42 -4.47 -21.70
N TYR A 344 17.40 -3.48 -20.82
CA TYR A 344 17.53 -2.10 -21.25
C TYR A 344 18.49 -1.36 -20.35
N SER A 345 19.26 -0.47 -20.94
CA SER A 345 20.19 0.40 -20.22
C SER A 345 20.09 1.80 -20.78
N GLY A 346 20.16 2.81 -19.92
CA GLY A 346 20.00 4.19 -20.35
C GLY A 346 20.48 5.19 -19.32
N ARG A 347 20.58 6.44 -19.76
CA ARG A 347 20.87 7.60 -18.91
C ARG A 347 19.69 8.56 -18.98
N PHE A 348 19.27 9.00 -17.82
CA PHE A 348 18.09 9.85 -17.66
C PHE A 348 18.46 11.09 -16.87
N LYS A 349 17.83 12.20 -17.25
CA LYS A 349 17.87 13.48 -16.54
C LYS A 349 16.52 13.73 -15.90
N VAL A 350 16.49 14.16 -14.64
CA VAL A 350 15.28 14.70 -14.01
C VAL A 350 15.02 16.10 -14.59
N ILE A 351 13.99 16.25 -15.40
CA ILE A 351 13.67 17.52 -16.08
C ILE A 351 12.65 18.37 -15.33
N GLN A 352 11.85 17.74 -14.46
CA GLN A 352 10.87 18.42 -13.63
C GLN A 352 10.80 17.74 -12.27
N CYS A 353 10.99 18.52 -11.21
CA CYS A 353 10.80 18.10 -9.83
C CYS A 353 9.48 18.72 -9.31
N LEU A 354 8.55 17.88 -8.83
CA LEU A 354 7.28 18.18 -8.14
C LEU A 354 6.50 19.43 -8.67
N SER A 355 5.41 19.21 -9.41
CA SER A 355 4.39 20.25 -9.68
C SER A 355 3.25 20.26 -8.67
#